data_AF-A0AAJ5EDM1-F1
#
_entry.id   AF-A0AAJ5EDM1-F1
#
_cell.length_a   1.000
_cell.length_b   1.000
_cell.length_c   1.000
_cell.angle_alpha   90.00
_cell.angle_beta   90.00
_cell.angle_gamma   90.00
#
_symmetry.space_group_name_H-M   'P 1'
#
loop_
_entity.id
_entity.type
_entity.pdbx_description
1 polymer ?
#
loop_
_entity_poly.entity_id
_entity_poly.type
_entity_poly.pdbx_seq_one_letter_code
_entity_poly.pdbx_strand_id
1 'polypeptide(L)'
;MAKKKKFYICFYDEAFHDRKITESKEKGQMNIEQKENGDNFFTAKIIFLEHQHEKYIRLFNEFENQAKEILGIDSSAMFKGTTINKPNFKNGVSSFNEKTLEIYNNFFDLIDNNWIFQISVMNKLEHVINSIFSNSSISLIADEQAFRYSLSKFLNHYRNEELISVLFDSDSTISDIYNCIMNLLDDVENNISGIKRKEKEERAIREIRTILSNSLLNLKSKEKYEWDYSHSLNGLVFLLEEKKIKIKSVNLIIDREERTEAVAKRFFNFKSVKSVKSKDCSGVRIADIFSNFVGRFVKAIEDEYLEDWDNPDTKAKLAERRILNTEWFNLTNEQFDLYVKIANVFYDRKDIFWTVQTGLYWGHFGVFISLLYYFLTYDNFDEYQSYSYEEHREQFNLFCLQREEQMHQR
;
A
#
# COMPACT_ATOMS: atom_id res chain seq x y z
N MET A 1 -44.33 -0.69 -5.41
CA MET A 1 -43.48 0.48 -5.11
C MET A 1 -42.19 0.39 -5.93
N ALA A 2 -41.97 1.31 -6.88
CA ALA A 2 -40.70 1.38 -7.59
C ALA A 2 -39.58 1.76 -6.61
N LYS A 3 -38.54 0.93 -6.48
CA LYS A 3 -37.34 1.29 -5.70
C LYS A 3 -36.79 2.60 -6.26
N LYS A 4 -36.79 3.69 -5.48
CA LYS A 4 -36.16 4.96 -5.87
C LYS A 4 -34.73 4.66 -6.33
N LYS A 5 -34.39 5.12 -7.54
CA LYS A 5 -33.05 4.95 -8.11
C LYS A 5 -32.06 5.72 -7.22
N LYS A 6 -31.17 4.99 -6.54
CA LYS A 6 -30.09 5.60 -5.75
C LYS A 6 -28.96 6.00 -6.69
N PHE A 7 -28.36 7.15 -6.43
CA PHE A 7 -27.17 7.65 -7.09
C PHE A 7 -26.08 7.85 -6.05
N TYR A 8 -24.83 7.78 -6.51
CA TYR A 8 -23.64 7.87 -5.67
C TYR A 8 -22.64 8.84 -6.29
N ILE A 9 -21.84 9.45 -5.43
CA ILE A 9 -20.68 10.25 -5.83
C ILE A 9 -19.46 9.54 -5.26
N CYS A 10 -18.46 9.32 -6.10
CA CYS A 10 -17.19 8.70 -5.76
C CYS A 10 -16.08 9.73 -6.00
N PHE A 11 -15.35 10.08 -4.95
CA PHE A 11 -14.15 10.91 -5.03
C PHE A 11 -12.93 10.00 -5.06
N TYR A 12 -11.99 10.27 -5.96
CA TYR A 12 -10.78 9.50 -6.17
C TYR A 12 -9.57 10.41 -6.01
N ASP A 13 -8.58 9.94 -5.25
CA ASP A 13 -7.24 10.49 -5.26
C ASP A 13 -6.19 9.39 -4.98
N GLU A 14 -4.92 9.72 -5.16
CA GLU A 14 -3.80 8.81 -5.13
C GLU A 14 -2.60 9.37 -4.35
N ALA A 15 -1.74 8.48 -3.87
CA ALA A 15 -0.50 8.83 -3.21
C ALA A 15 0.64 7.99 -3.78
N PHE A 16 1.85 8.58 -3.79
CA PHE A 16 3.08 7.96 -4.32
C PHE A 16 2.94 7.54 -5.79
N HIS A 17 2.34 8.39 -6.60
CA HIS A 17 2.13 8.12 -8.01
C HIS A 17 3.38 8.41 -8.86
N ASP A 18 3.76 7.41 -9.67
CA ASP A 18 4.66 7.56 -10.79
C ASP A 18 3.95 7.11 -12.07
N ARG A 19 3.80 8.01 -13.04
CA ARG A 19 3.14 7.70 -14.32
C ARG A 19 3.85 6.60 -15.11
N LYS A 20 5.13 6.43 -14.83
CA LYS A 20 6.00 5.40 -15.38
C LYS A 20 7.10 5.09 -14.37
N ILE A 21 7.56 3.85 -14.39
CA ILE A 21 8.72 3.40 -13.63
C ILE A 21 9.89 3.30 -14.61
N THR A 22 11.04 3.83 -14.20
CA THR A 22 12.29 3.82 -14.96
C THR A 22 13.46 3.58 -14.02
N GLU A 23 14.60 3.19 -14.57
CA GLU A 23 15.88 3.42 -13.90
C GLU A 23 16.08 4.94 -13.70
N SER A 24 16.68 5.29 -12.58
CA SER A 24 16.97 6.67 -12.21
C SER A 24 18.20 7.18 -12.97
N LYS A 25 18.62 8.43 -12.71
CA LYS A 25 19.90 8.93 -13.25
C LYS A 25 21.10 8.28 -12.58
N GLU A 26 20.93 7.86 -11.32
CA GLU A 26 21.87 7.01 -10.62
C GLU A 26 21.58 5.57 -11.05
N LYS A 27 22.54 5.00 -11.80
CA LYS A 27 22.43 3.65 -12.37
C LYS A 27 22.22 2.64 -11.24
N GLY A 28 21.37 1.65 -11.47
CA GLY A 28 21.06 0.61 -10.49
C GLY A 28 19.98 1.00 -9.47
N GLN A 29 19.40 2.21 -9.56
CA GLN A 29 18.29 2.65 -8.71
C GLN A 29 17.05 2.93 -9.53
N MET A 30 15.86 2.69 -8.97
CA MET A 30 14.61 3.07 -9.62
C MET A 30 14.26 4.54 -9.32
N ASN A 31 13.54 5.20 -10.22
CA ASN A 31 13.05 6.58 -9.99
C ASN A 31 12.10 6.72 -8.77
N ILE A 32 11.64 5.59 -8.24
CA ILE A 32 10.69 5.48 -7.12
C ILE A 32 11.38 5.36 -5.75
N GLU A 33 12.70 5.14 -5.72
CA GLU A 33 13.48 4.90 -4.49
C GLU A 33 13.92 6.19 -3.78
N GLN A 34 13.49 7.34 -4.29
CA GLN A 34 13.72 8.62 -3.63
C GLN A 34 13.00 8.66 -2.29
N LYS A 35 13.64 9.23 -1.25
CA LYS A 35 13.09 9.41 0.11
C LYS A 35 11.68 10.01 0.14
N GLU A 36 11.31 10.74 -0.90
CA GLU A 36 10.00 11.39 -0.99
C GLU A 36 8.87 10.50 -1.53
N ASN A 37 9.16 9.28 -1.96
CA ASN A 37 8.23 8.35 -2.58
C ASN A 37 8.25 7.00 -1.83
N GLY A 38 7.48 6.01 -2.30
CA GLY A 38 7.51 4.65 -1.76
C GLY A 38 7.40 3.60 -2.86
N ASP A 39 7.71 2.35 -2.51
CA ASP A 39 7.60 1.20 -3.41
C ASP A 39 6.16 0.92 -3.83
N ASN A 40 5.19 1.45 -3.10
CA ASN A 40 3.78 1.18 -3.28
C ASN A 40 3.03 2.40 -3.81
N PHE A 41 2.16 2.18 -4.80
CA PHE A 41 1.17 3.15 -5.25
C PHE A 41 -0.14 2.95 -4.50
N PHE A 42 -0.71 4.04 -3.99
CA PHE A 42 -1.96 4.00 -3.23
C PHE A 42 -3.03 4.80 -3.91
N THR A 43 -4.27 4.31 -3.83
CA THR A 43 -5.45 5.09 -4.22
C THR A 43 -6.50 4.96 -3.15
N ALA A 44 -7.24 6.04 -2.91
CA ALA A 44 -8.41 6.03 -2.07
C ALA A 44 -9.62 6.47 -2.90
N LYS A 45 -10.72 5.75 -2.74
CA LYS A 45 -12.03 6.15 -3.25
C LYS A 45 -12.99 6.31 -2.11
N ILE A 46 -13.59 7.49 -1.99
CA ILE A 46 -14.60 7.81 -0.97
C ILE A 46 -15.95 7.95 -1.66
N ILE A 47 -16.91 7.15 -1.24
CA ILE A 47 -18.20 7.01 -1.91
C ILE A 47 -19.32 7.35 -0.93
N PHE A 48 -20.18 8.28 -1.35
CA PHE A 48 -21.38 8.66 -0.63
C PHE A 48 -22.62 8.50 -1.50
N LEU A 49 -23.76 8.28 -0.84
CA LEU A 49 -25.06 8.50 -1.47
C LEU A 49 -25.19 9.98 -1.86
N GLU A 50 -25.68 10.24 -3.07
CA GLU A 50 -25.74 11.59 -3.65
C GLU A 50 -26.52 12.58 -2.76
N HIS A 51 -27.58 12.14 -2.07
CA HIS A 51 -28.35 13.01 -1.17
C HIS A 51 -27.71 13.20 0.23
N GLN A 52 -26.67 12.45 0.57
CA GLN A 52 -25.97 12.54 1.85
C GLN A 52 -24.63 13.27 1.73
N HIS A 53 -24.02 13.32 0.54
CA HIS A 53 -22.66 13.80 0.38
C HIS A 53 -22.46 15.25 0.89
N GLU A 54 -23.43 16.14 0.68
CA GLU A 54 -23.35 17.55 1.13
C GLU A 54 -23.22 17.69 2.66
N LYS A 55 -23.76 16.74 3.44
CA LYS A 55 -23.53 16.68 4.89
C LYS A 55 -22.05 16.44 5.17
N TYR A 56 -21.47 15.41 4.57
CA TYR A 56 -20.07 15.04 4.80
C TYR A 56 -19.08 16.09 4.28
N ILE A 57 -19.40 16.75 3.16
CA ILE A 57 -18.60 17.87 2.66
C ILE A 57 -18.60 19.05 3.65
N ARG A 58 -19.74 19.35 4.30
CA ARG A 58 -19.79 20.39 5.33
C ARG A 58 -18.95 20.03 6.56
N LEU A 59 -19.14 18.82 7.09
CA LEU A 59 -18.35 18.32 8.23
C LEU A 59 -16.85 18.33 7.91
N PHE A 60 -16.47 17.91 6.70
CA PHE A 60 -15.08 17.97 6.28
C PHE A 60 -14.54 19.40 6.18
N ASN A 61 -15.33 20.36 5.67
CA ASN A 61 -14.87 21.75 5.59
C ASN A 61 -14.67 22.36 7.00
N GLU A 62 -15.51 22.00 7.97
CA GLU A 62 -15.33 22.37 9.38
C GLU A 62 -14.03 21.78 9.94
N PHE A 63 -13.82 20.48 9.75
CA PHE A 63 -12.57 19.79 10.09
C PHE A 63 -11.35 20.45 9.43
N GLU A 64 -11.41 20.74 8.13
CA GLU A 64 -10.30 21.32 7.38
C GLU A 64 -9.91 22.69 7.94
N ASN A 65 -10.88 23.52 8.32
CA ASN A 65 -10.61 24.81 8.96
C ASN A 65 -9.96 24.63 10.33
N GLN A 66 -10.48 23.71 11.16
CA GLN A 66 -9.87 23.38 12.45
C GLN A 66 -8.43 22.87 12.30
N ALA A 67 -8.17 21.99 11.33
CA ALA A 67 -6.82 21.49 11.06
C ALA A 67 -5.86 22.62 10.66
N LYS A 68 -6.32 23.61 9.89
CA LYS A 68 -5.52 24.80 9.55
C LYS A 68 -5.22 25.66 10.78
N GLU A 69 -6.21 25.85 11.65
CA GLU A 69 -6.06 26.59 12.91
C GLU A 69 -5.03 25.91 13.84
N ILE A 70 -5.13 24.59 14.03
CA ILE A 70 -4.19 23.79 14.82
C ILE A 70 -2.75 23.95 14.29
N LEU A 71 -2.60 23.90 12.96
CA LEU A 71 -1.29 24.06 12.31
C LEU A 71 -0.78 25.50 12.25
N GLY A 72 -1.65 26.49 12.49
CA GLY A 72 -1.31 27.91 12.33
C GLY A 72 -0.99 28.29 10.88
N ILE A 73 -1.60 27.60 9.90
CA ILE A 73 -1.43 27.92 8.48
C ILE A 73 -2.54 28.85 7.98
N ASP A 74 -2.23 29.63 6.95
CA ASP A 74 -3.16 30.60 6.36
C ASP A 74 -4.50 29.95 5.99
N SER A 75 -5.61 30.62 6.30
CA SER A 75 -6.96 30.08 6.03
C SER A 75 -7.24 29.87 4.54
N SER A 76 -6.56 30.62 3.67
CA SER A 76 -6.58 30.46 2.21
C SER A 76 -5.71 29.31 1.71
N ALA A 77 -4.77 28.82 2.53
CA ALA A 77 -3.99 27.64 2.19
C ALA A 77 -4.88 26.40 2.15
N MET A 78 -4.55 25.44 1.29
CA MET A 78 -5.28 24.18 1.19
C MET A 78 -4.68 23.16 2.14
N PHE A 79 -5.52 22.51 2.96
CA PHE A 79 -5.08 21.36 3.75
C PHE A 79 -5.18 20.10 2.89
N LYS A 80 -4.09 19.34 2.83
CA LYS A 80 -3.95 18.14 2.00
C LYS A 80 -3.20 17.07 2.78
N GLY A 81 -3.24 15.83 2.32
CA GLY A 81 -2.56 14.70 2.94
C GLY A 81 -1.04 14.88 3.06
N THR A 82 -0.46 15.77 2.24
CA THR A 82 0.95 16.15 2.32
C THR A 82 1.26 17.30 3.28
N THR A 83 0.25 17.95 3.87
CA THR A 83 0.42 19.05 4.82
C THR A 83 1.04 18.60 6.13
N ILE A 84 0.71 17.40 6.62
CA ILE A 84 1.38 16.81 7.78
C ILE A 84 2.75 16.29 7.34
N ASN A 85 3.81 16.63 8.07
CA ASN A 85 5.17 16.23 7.70
C ASN A 85 5.44 14.75 7.93
N LYS A 86 6.22 14.13 7.04
CA LYS A 86 6.56 12.70 7.05
C LYS A 86 7.20 12.19 8.34
N PRO A 87 8.08 12.93 9.03
CA PRO A 87 8.66 12.45 10.28
C PRO A 87 7.64 12.10 11.36
N ASN A 88 6.42 12.66 11.31
CA ASN A 88 5.35 12.25 12.23
C ASN A 88 4.96 10.78 12.03
N PHE A 89 5.17 10.19 10.86
CA PHE A 89 4.79 8.80 10.61
C PHE A 89 5.88 7.78 10.96
N LYS A 90 7.08 8.22 11.39
CA LYS A 90 8.28 7.38 11.50
C LYS A 90 8.05 6.06 12.24
N ASN A 91 7.37 6.09 13.39
CA ASN A 91 6.97 4.91 14.14
C ASN A 91 5.43 4.80 14.25
N GLY A 92 4.71 5.13 13.17
CA GLY A 92 3.25 5.16 13.18
C GLY A 92 2.71 6.26 14.11
N VAL A 93 1.62 5.97 14.84
CA VAL A 93 0.95 6.96 15.71
C VAL A 93 1.82 7.36 16.89
N SER A 94 2.74 6.49 17.35
CA SER A 94 3.72 6.82 18.40
C SER A 94 4.53 8.09 18.09
N SER A 95 4.82 8.34 16.81
CA SER A 95 5.56 9.53 16.37
C SER A 95 4.70 10.77 16.14
N PHE A 96 3.38 10.70 16.34
CA PHE A 96 2.50 11.86 16.18
C PHE A 96 2.74 12.84 17.32
N ASN A 97 3.14 14.06 16.97
CA ASN A 97 3.06 15.18 17.92
C ASN A 97 1.60 15.53 18.24
N GLU A 98 1.39 16.32 19.29
CA GLU A 98 0.06 16.74 19.78
C GLU A 98 -0.87 17.25 18.66
N LYS A 99 -0.36 18.13 17.80
CA LYS A 99 -1.14 18.70 16.68
C LYS A 99 -1.56 17.63 15.68
N THR A 100 -0.66 16.72 15.33
CA THR A 100 -0.90 15.67 14.35
C THR A 100 -1.87 14.63 14.90
N LEU A 101 -1.73 14.30 16.18
CA LEU A 101 -2.62 13.43 16.92
C LEU A 101 -4.04 13.99 16.97
N GLU A 102 -4.19 15.29 17.29
CA GLU A 102 -5.49 15.97 17.30
C GLU A 102 -6.13 16.00 15.90
N ILE A 103 -5.36 16.35 14.87
CA ILE A 103 -5.86 16.41 13.48
C ILE A 103 -6.36 15.04 13.01
N TYR A 104 -5.58 13.96 13.21
CA TYR A 104 -6.04 12.64 12.77
C TYR A 104 -7.18 12.11 13.64
N ASN A 105 -7.22 12.40 14.94
CA ASN A 105 -8.41 12.12 15.75
C ASN A 105 -9.67 12.75 15.16
N ASN A 106 -9.61 14.06 14.89
CA ASN A 106 -10.74 14.80 14.32
C ASN A 106 -11.11 14.30 12.90
N PHE A 107 -10.13 13.91 12.08
CA PHE A 107 -10.39 13.35 10.75
C PHE A 107 -11.13 12.01 10.82
N PHE A 108 -10.67 11.10 11.68
CA PHE A 108 -11.27 9.77 11.81
C PHE A 108 -12.65 9.82 12.49
N ASP A 109 -12.94 10.83 13.31
CA ASP A 109 -14.28 11.08 13.87
C ASP A 109 -15.34 11.41 12.79
N LEU A 110 -14.92 11.82 11.59
CA LEU A 110 -15.84 12.07 10.47
C LEU A 110 -16.40 10.78 9.86
N ILE A 111 -15.69 9.66 10.03
CA ILE A 111 -15.94 8.40 9.32
C ILE A 111 -17.00 7.58 10.06
N ASP A 112 -18.17 7.46 9.45
CA ASP A 112 -19.27 6.63 9.96
C ASP A 112 -19.61 5.48 9.00
N ASN A 113 -20.63 4.67 9.34
CA ASN A 113 -21.05 3.52 8.53
C ASN A 113 -21.62 3.87 7.13
N ASN A 114 -21.94 5.13 6.87
CA ASN A 114 -22.37 5.58 5.53
C ASN A 114 -21.18 5.90 4.61
N TRP A 115 -19.96 6.02 5.17
CA TRP A 115 -18.74 6.09 4.36
C TRP A 115 -18.47 4.72 3.76
N ILE A 116 -18.65 4.63 2.45
CA ILE A 116 -18.12 3.52 1.67
C ILE A 116 -16.77 3.99 1.15
N PHE A 117 -15.72 3.23 1.41
CA PHE A 117 -14.42 3.51 0.82
C PHE A 117 -13.78 2.27 0.21
N GLN A 118 -12.89 2.52 -0.74
CA GLN A 118 -12.01 1.54 -1.34
C GLN A 118 -10.58 2.04 -1.29
N ILE A 119 -9.66 1.21 -0.82
CA ILE A 119 -8.22 1.46 -0.95
C ILE A 119 -7.66 0.45 -1.93
N SER A 120 -6.86 0.92 -2.89
CA SER A 120 -6.05 0.03 -3.74
C SER A 120 -4.58 0.28 -3.45
N VAL A 121 -3.81 -0.79 -3.31
CA VAL A 121 -2.36 -0.76 -3.11
C VAL A 121 -1.69 -1.65 -4.14
N MET A 122 -0.67 -1.17 -4.84
CA MET A 122 0.09 -1.99 -5.77
C MET A 122 1.57 -1.69 -5.64
N ASN A 123 2.37 -2.73 -5.45
CA ASN A 123 3.82 -2.58 -5.46
C ASN A 123 4.32 -2.31 -6.89
N LYS A 124 5.22 -1.34 -7.01
CA LYS A 124 5.70 -0.85 -8.29
C LYS A 124 6.70 -1.81 -8.94
N LEU A 125 7.56 -2.46 -8.16
CA LEU A 125 8.45 -3.49 -8.70
C LEU A 125 7.66 -4.73 -9.13
N GLU A 126 6.61 -5.11 -8.40
CA GLU A 126 5.65 -6.15 -8.81
C GLU A 126 5.05 -5.83 -10.19
N HIS A 127 4.66 -4.57 -10.44
CA HIS A 127 4.18 -4.13 -11.75
C HIS A 127 5.22 -4.33 -12.86
N VAL A 128 6.48 -3.98 -12.59
CA VAL A 128 7.60 -4.18 -13.53
C VAL A 128 7.80 -5.68 -13.82
N ILE A 129 7.90 -6.50 -12.77
CA ILE A 129 8.08 -7.95 -12.89
C ILE A 129 6.93 -8.58 -13.67
N ASN A 130 5.67 -8.23 -13.35
CA ASN A 130 4.52 -8.73 -14.08
C ASN A 130 4.54 -8.34 -15.56
N SER A 131 4.99 -7.13 -15.90
CA SER A 131 5.16 -6.73 -17.30
C SER A 131 6.29 -7.49 -18.01
N ILE A 132 7.38 -7.84 -17.33
CA ILE A 132 8.50 -8.58 -17.91
C ILE A 132 8.07 -10.03 -18.19
N PHE A 133 7.32 -10.61 -17.27
CA PHE A 133 6.86 -12.00 -17.33
C PHE A 133 5.52 -12.17 -18.09
N SER A 134 4.97 -11.13 -18.70
CA SER A 134 3.58 -11.14 -19.21
C SER A 134 3.32 -12.17 -20.33
N ASN A 135 4.36 -12.56 -21.07
CA ASN A 135 4.28 -13.53 -22.16
C ASN A 135 4.92 -14.88 -21.82
N SER A 136 5.34 -15.06 -20.56
CA SER A 136 5.94 -16.31 -20.08
C SER A 136 4.85 -17.28 -19.65
N SER A 137 5.08 -18.57 -19.87
CA SER A 137 4.24 -19.65 -19.35
C SER A 137 4.93 -20.28 -18.16
N ILE A 138 4.37 -20.09 -16.97
CA ILE A 138 4.93 -20.61 -15.73
C ILE A 138 4.64 -22.11 -15.62
N SER A 139 5.63 -22.85 -15.11
CA SER A 139 5.55 -24.29 -14.95
C SER A 139 4.33 -24.72 -14.12
N LEU A 140 3.62 -25.77 -14.56
CA LEU A 140 2.43 -26.31 -13.88
C LEU A 140 2.73 -27.01 -12.55
N ILE A 141 4.01 -27.12 -12.17
CA ILE A 141 4.42 -27.69 -10.88
C ILE A 141 4.07 -26.78 -9.70
N ALA A 142 3.67 -25.53 -9.96
CA ALA A 142 3.31 -24.55 -8.95
C ALA A 142 2.08 -23.74 -9.35
N ASP A 143 1.40 -23.18 -8.35
CA ASP A 143 0.40 -22.14 -8.58
C ASP A 143 1.10 -20.86 -9.08
N GLU A 144 0.63 -20.32 -10.22
CA GLU A 144 1.27 -19.18 -10.86
C GLU A 144 1.20 -17.91 -9.99
N GLN A 145 0.10 -17.67 -9.28
CA GLN A 145 -0.06 -16.49 -8.45
C GLN A 145 0.85 -16.56 -7.22
N ALA A 146 0.94 -17.72 -6.57
CA ALA A 146 1.86 -17.98 -5.46
C ALA A 146 3.33 -17.85 -5.89
N PHE A 147 3.68 -18.32 -7.10
CA PHE A 147 5.01 -18.13 -7.67
C PHE A 147 5.30 -16.64 -7.91
N ARG A 148 4.40 -15.92 -8.59
CA ARG A 148 4.57 -14.47 -8.87
C ARG A 148 4.65 -13.65 -7.59
N TYR A 149 3.87 -14.00 -6.57
CA TYR A 149 3.99 -13.43 -5.22
C TYR A 149 5.38 -13.63 -4.65
N SER A 150 5.86 -14.88 -4.62
CA SER A 150 7.13 -15.24 -4.00
C SER A 150 8.31 -14.60 -4.73
N LEU A 151 8.28 -14.59 -6.07
CA LEU A 151 9.27 -13.92 -6.90
C LEU A 151 9.27 -12.41 -6.67
N SER A 152 8.10 -11.77 -6.63
CA SER A 152 7.99 -10.32 -6.39
C SER A 152 8.47 -9.95 -4.99
N LYS A 153 8.12 -10.74 -3.97
CA LYS A 153 8.60 -10.57 -2.58
C LYS A 153 10.12 -10.69 -2.51
N PHE A 154 10.68 -11.75 -3.12
CA PHE A 154 12.13 -11.97 -3.18
C PHE A 154 12.85 -10.81 -3.86
N LEU A 155 12.45 -10.46 -5.09
CA LEU A 155 13.10 -9.39 -5.86
C LEU A 155 12.91 -8.02 -5.21
N ASN A 156 11.77 -7.73 -4.57
CA ASN A 156 11.60 -6.45 -3.87
C ASN A 156 12.47 -6.34 -2.61
N HIS A 157 12.69 -7.45 -1.91
CA HIS A 157 13.50 -7.48 -0.69
C HIS A 157 15.00 -7.48 -0.97
N TYR A 158 15.44 -8.18 -2.01
CA TYR A 158 16.85 -8.40 -2.35
C TYR A 158 17.32 -7.68 -3.61
N ARG A 159 16.54 -6.73 -4.15
CA ARG A 159 16.96 -5.95 -5.32
C ARG A 159 18.33 -5.33 -5.07
N ASN A 160 19.14 -5.36 -6.12
CA ASN A 160 20.45 -4.76 -6.17
C ASN A 160 20.63 -3.96 -7.46
N GLU A 161 21.71 -3.20 -7.56
CA GLU A 161 22.00 -2.34 -8.71
C GLU A 161 21.98 -3.11 -10.04
N GLU A 162 22.55 -4.33 -10.07
CA GLU A 162 22.60 -5.17 -11.26
C GLU A 162 21.20 -5.56 -11.75
N LEU A 163 20.35 -6.04 -10.84
CA LEU A 163 18.96 -6.40 -11.16
C LEU A 163 18.24 -5.21 -11.75
N ILE A 164 18.30 -4.04 -11.10
CA ILE A 164 17.61 -2.86 -11.60
C ILE A 164 18.10 -2.50 -13.00
N SER A 165 19.41 -2.42 -13.23
CA SER A 165 19.92 -2.12 -14.58
C SER A 165 19.44 -3.10 -15.65
N VAL A 166 19.39 -4.41 -15.36
CA VAL A 166 18.94 -5.43 -16.32
C VAL A 166 17.43 -5.33 -16.60
N LEU A 167 16.61 -5.06 -15.59
CA LEU A 167 15.16 -4.94 -15.77
C LEU A 167 14.78 -3.71 -16.63
N PHE A 168 15.61 -2.66 -16.63
CA PHE A 168 15.37 -1.42 -17.37
C PHE A 168 16.20 -1.25 -18.64
N ASP A 169 16.97 -2.26 -19.05
CA ASP A 169 17.70 -2.25 -20.31
C ASP A 169 16.88 -2.93 -21.41
N SER A 170 16.43 -2.18 -22.43
CA SER A 170 15.64 -2.76 -23.53
C SER A 170 16.42 -3.70 -24.45
N ASP A 171 17.75 -3.67 -24.40
CA ASP A 171 18.61 -4.55 -25.19
C ASP A 171 18.93 -5.86 -24.45
N SER A 172 18.57 -5.98 -23.16
CA SER A 172 18.73 -7.20 -22.39
C SER A 172 17.94 -8.36 -23.01
N THR A 173 18.64 -9.46 -23.26
CA THR A 173 18.07 -10.68 -23.80
C THR A 173 17.33 -11.46 -22.71
N ILE A 174 16.55 -12.47 -23.11
CA ILE A 174 15.93 -13.42 -22.17
C ILE A 174 16.99 -14.03 -21.25
N SER A 175 18.16 -14.37 -21.79
CA SER A 175 19.27 -14.96 -21.03
C SER A 175 19.86 -13.99 -20.02
N ASP A 176 19.99 -12.70 -20.36
CA ASP A 176 20.53 -11.69 -19.43
C ASP A 176 19.63 -11.54 -18.20
N ILE A 177 18.33 -11.37 -18.42
CA ILE A 177 17.34 -11.25 -17.33
C ILE A 177 17.28 -12.53 -16.51
N TYR A 178 17.21 -13.69 -17.17
CA TYR A 178 17.16 -14.98 -16.49
C TYR A 178 18.41 -15.22 -15.63
N ASN A 179 19.60 -15.03 -16.19
CA ASN A 179 20.86 -15.26 -15.48
C ASN A 179 21.02 -14.26 -14.33
N CYS A 180 20.63 -13.00 -14.49
CA CYS A 180 20.65 -12.01 -13.41
C CYS A 180 19.79 -12.45 -12.22
N ILE A 181 18.54 -12.87 -12.47
CA ILE A 181 17.65 -13.38 -11.42
C ILE A 181 18.23 -14.64 -10.76
N MET A 182 18.77 -15.57 -11.55
CA MET A 182 19.36 -16.83 -11.04
C MET A 182 20.60 -16.56 -10.19
N ASN A 183 21.48 -15.65 -10.61
CA ASN A 183 22.66 -15.25 -9.87
C ASN A 183 22.28 -14.59 -8.54
N LEU A 184 21.24 -13.75 -8.53
CA LEU A 184 20.75 -13.14 -7.30
C LEU A 184 20.17 -14.19 -6.33
N LEU A 185 19.40 -15.17 -6.83
CA LEU A 185 18.92 -16.30 -6.03
C LEU A 185 20.09 -17.08 -5.41
N ASP A 186 21.15 -17.32 -6.19
CA ASP A 186 22.35 -18.02 -5.74
C ASP A 186 23.13 -17.22 -4.69
N ASP A 187 23.35 -15.91 -4.90
CA ASP A 187 24.02 -15.04 -3.92
C ASP A 187 23.26 -15.01 -2.60
N VAL A 188 21.94 -14.80 -2.63
CA VAL A 188 21.12 -14.77 -1.42
C VAL A 188 21.15 -16.13 -0.72
N GLU A 189 20.93 -17.23 -1.44
CA GLU A 189 20.95 -18.59 -0.84
C GLU A 189 22.28 -18.87 -0.14
N ASN A 190 23.40 -18.57 -0.78
CA ASN A 190 24.73 -18.80 -0.22
C ASN A 190 24.98 -18.00 1.06
N ASN A 191 24.40 -16.78 1.17
CA ASN A 191 24.56 -15.94 2.34
C ASN A 191 23.61 -16.30 3.49
N ILE A 192 22.43 -16.87 3.20
CA ILE A 192 21.46 -17.25 4.24
C ILE A 192 21.57 -18.70 4.70
N SER A 193 22.30 -19.56 3.95
CA SER A 193 22.37 -20.99 4.25
C SER A 193 22.89 -21.27 5.65
N GLY A 194 22.24 -22.20 6.36
CA GLY A 194 22.55 -22.55 7.75
C GLY A 194 22.05 -21.56 8.80
N ILE A 195 21.48 -20.41 8.42
CA ILE A 195 20.82 -19.50 9.35
C ILE A 195 19.41 -20.04 9.66
N LYS A 196 19.23 -20.61 10.85
CA LYS A 196 17.98 -21.28 11.28
C LYS A 196 16.70 -20.48 10.98
N ARG A 197 16.68 -19.17 11.23
CA ARG A 197 15.49 -18.34 11.00
C ARG A 197 15.16 -18.14 9.51
N LYS A 198 16.11 -18.40 8.61
CA LYS A 198 16.02 -18.24 7.17
C LYS A 198 15.72 -19.55 6.44
N GLU A 199 15.60 -20.70 7.13
CA GLU A 199 15.36 -22.02 6.50
C GLU A 199 14.12 -22.06 5.59
N LYS A 200 13.02 -21.39 5.98
CA LYS A 200 11.81 -21.30 5.13
C LYS A 200 12.06 -20.48 3.86
N GLU A 201 12.85 -19.42 3.98
CA GLU A 201 13.23 -18.54 2.87
C GLU A 201 14.21 -19.22 1.91
N GLU A 202 15.21 -19.94 2.44
CA GLU A 202 16.12 -20.80 1.67
C GLU A 202 15.36 -21.84 0.84
N ARG A 203 14.32 -22.47 1.44
CA ARG A 203 13.45 -23.38 0.71
C ARG A 203 12.67 -22.67 -0.41
N ALA A 204 12.07 -21.51 -0.11
CA ALA A 204 11.33 -20.73 -1.11
C ALA A 204 12.23 -20.32 -2.29
N ILE A 205 13.49 -19.94 -2.05
CA ILE A 205 14.47 -19.62 -3.10
C ILE A 205 14.71 -20.83 -4.01
N ARG A 206 14.90 -22.03 -3.44
CA ARG A 206 15.06 -23.27 -4.22
C ARG A 206 13.82 -23.60 -5.05
N GLU A 207 12.63 -23.36 -4.51
CA GLU A 207 11.36 -23.57 -5.21
C GLU A 207 11.22 -22.58 -6.37
N ILE A 208 11.48 -21.28 -6.16
CA ILE A 208 11.51 -20.25 -7.21
C ILE A 208 12.48 -20.67 -8.33
N ARG A 209 13.70 -21.07 -7.97
CA ARG A 209 14.72 -21.53 -8.93
C ARG A 209 14.20 -22.70 -9.76
N THR A 210 13.64 -23.72 -9.10
CA THR A 210 13.09 -24.91 -9.76
C THR A 210 11.97 -24.55 -10.72
N ILE A 211 11.04 -23.67 -10.32
CA ILE A 211 9.93 -23.23 -11.18
C ILE A 211 10.46 -22.47 -12.39
N LEU A 212 11.40 -21.54 -12.20
CA LEU A 212 12.02 -20.77 -13.29
C LEU A 212 12.69 -21.69 -14.32
N SER A 213 13.50 -22.65 -13.88
CA SER A 213 14.19 -23.59 -14.77
C SER A 213 13.25 -24.55 -15.52
N ASN A 214 12.02 -24.75 -15.03
CA ASN A 214 11.01 -25.60 -15.67
C ASN A 214 9.89 -24.81 -16.37
N SER A 215 10.03 -23.49 -16.50
CA SER A 215 9.06 -22.61 -17.16
C SER A 215 9.48 -22.28 -18.59
N LEU A 216 8.49 -21.99 -19.45
CA LEU A 216 8.75 -21.48 -20.80
C LEU A 216 8.75 -19.95 -20.74
N LEU A 217 9.94 -19.39 -20.55
CA LEU A 217 10.12 -17.96 -20.31
C LEU A 217 10.23 -17.17 -21.62
N ASN A 218 9.50 -16.06 -21.68
CA ASN A 218 9.58 -15.04 -22.72
C ASN A 218 9.67 -13.67 -22.03
N LEU A 219 10.84 -13.44 -21.44
CA LEU A 219 11.13 -12.25 -20.64
C LEU A 219 11.39 -11.05 -21.55
N LYS A 220 10.81 -9.91 -21.21
CA LYS A 220 11.02 -8.68 -21.98
C LYS A 220 11.18 -7.46 -21.07
N SER A 221 12.43 -7.02 -20.92
CA SER A 221 12.79 -5.75 -20.30
C SER A 221 12.42 -4.55 -21.20
N LYS A 222 12.35 -3.35 -20.60
CA LYS A 222 12.06 -2.08 -21.28
C LYS A 222 12.74 -0.95 -20.53
N GLU A 223 13.14 0.11 -21.24
CA GLU A 223 13.61 1.36 -20.62
C GLU A 223 12.60 1.99 -19.64
N LYS A 224 11.31 1.73 -19.85
CA LYS A 224 10.23 2.27 -19.03
C LYS A 224 9.00 1.38 -19.03
N TYR A 225 8.30 1.40 -17.90
CA TYR A 225 7.04 0.70 -17.69
C TYR A 225 5.96 1.73 -17.37
N GLU A 226 5.00 1.90 -18.27
CA GLU A 226 3.86 2.80 -18.03
C GLU A 226 2.95 2.20 -16.95
N TRP A 227 2.41 3.05 -16.08
CA TRP A 227 1.54 2.62 -14.99
C TRP A 227 0.17 2.15 -15.50
N ASP A 228 -0.36 1.08 -14.90
CA ASP A 228 -1.70 0.57 -15.21
C ASP A 228 -2.76 1.13 -14.25
N TYR A 229 -3.48 2.14 -14.72
CA TYR A 229 -4.59 2.75 -13.98
C TYR A 229 -5.85 1.88 -13.94
N SER A 230 -5.93 0.80 -14.72
CA SER A 230 -7.11 -0.05 -14.75
C SER A 230 -7.24 -0.90 -13.49
N HIS A 231 -6.12 -1.32 -12.89
CA HIS A 231 -6.11 -2.14 -11.67
C HIS A 231 -6.93 -1.50 -10.55
N SER A 232 -6.66 -0.23 -10.24
CA SER A 232 -7.32 0.49 -9.14
C SER A 232 -8.80 0.78 -9.43
N LEU A 233 -9.17 0.97 -10.70
CA LEU A 233 -10.56 1.16 -11.12
C LEU A 233 -11.34 -0.16 -11.09
N ASN A 234 -10.70 -1.29 -11.40
CA ASN A 234 -11.31 -2.62 -11.27
C ASN A 234 -11.70 -2.90 -9.81
N GLY A 235 -10.83 -2.60 -8.83
CA GLY A 235 -11.20 -2.75 -7.41
C GLY A 235 -12.40 -1.91 -7.00
N LEU A 236 -12.52 -0.69 -7.53
CA LEU A 236 -13.73 0.12 -7.34
C LEU A 236 -14.96 -0.58 -7.92
N VAL A 237 -14.88 -1.13 -9.14
CA VAL A 237 -16.01 -1.86 -9.75
C VAL A 237 -16.39 -3.07 -8.90
N PHE A 238 -15.42 -3.86 -8.46
CA PHE A 238 -15.70 -5.04 -7.65
C PHE A 238 -16.34 -4.70 -6.31
N LEU A 239 -15.91 -3.61 -5.65
CA LEU A 239 -16.59 -3.10 -4.46
C LEU A 239 -18.03 -2.67 -4.74
N LEU A 240 -18.26 -1.97 -5.85
CA LEU A 240 -19.61 -1.56 -6.25
C LEU A 240 -20.50 -2.79 -6.49
N GLU A 241 -19.98 -3.84 -7.13
CA GLU A 241 -20.69 -5.10 -7.37
C GLU A 241 -21.04 -5.82 -6.06
N GLU A 242 -20.08 -5.97 -5.16
CA GLU A 242 -20.27 -6.55 -3.82
C GLU A 242 -21.34 -5.80 -3.02
N LYS A 243 -21.31 -4.46 -3.06
CA LYS A 243 -22.30 -3.57 -2.45
C LYS A 243 -23.62 -3.48 -3.22
N LYS A 244 -23.75 -4.17 -4.37
CA LYS A 244 -24.92 -4.14 -5.26
C LYS A 244 -25.27 -2.72 -5.75
N ILE A 245 -24.25 -1.88 -5.92
CA ILE A 245 -24.33 -0.54 -6.49
C ILE A 245 -24.08 -0.63 -7.99
N LYS A 246 -25.03 -0.17 -8.80
CA LYS A 246 -24.86 -0.17 -10.26
C LYS A 246 -23.83 0.89 -10.64
N ILE A 247 -22.77 0.52 -11.37
CA ILE A 247 -21.74 1.45 -11.86
C ILE A 247 -22.34 2.67 -12.62
N LYS A 248 -23.40 2.45 -13.41
CA LYS A 248 -24.19 3.49 -14.11
C LYS A 248 -24.96 4.44 -13.19
N SER A 249 -24.85 4.31 -11.87
CA SER A 249 -25.42 5.20 -10.87
C SER A 249 -24.37 6.01 -10.11
N VAL A 250 -23.09 5.83 -10.43
CA VAL A 250 -21.96 6.47 -9.75
C VAL A 250 -21.41 7.59 -10.63
N ASN A 251 -21.32 8.80 -10.08
CA ASN A 251 -20.53 9.90 -10.65
C ASN A 251 -19.10 9.81 -10.06
N LEU A 252 -18.10 9.60 -10.90
CA LEU A 252 -16.70 9.53 -10.50
C LEU A 252 -16.02 10.90 -10.67
N ILE A 253 -15.37 11.38 -9.61
CA ILE A 253 -14.67 12.66 -9.53
C ILE A 253 -13.22 12.37 -9.16
N ILE A 254 -12.27 12.76 -10.00
CA ILE A 254 -10.85 12.41 -9.91
C ILE A 254 -10.02 13.69 -9.69
N ASP A 255 -9.03 13.70 -8.77
CA ASP A 255 -8.05 14.79 -8.75
C ASP A 255 -7.13 14.68 -9.95
N ARG A 256 -7.15 15.71 -10.81
CA ARG A 256 -6.19 16.01 -11.90
C ARG A 256 -5.30 14.91 -12.50
N GLU A 257 -5.79 13.68 -12.67
CA GLU A 257 -5.05 12.62 -13.36
C GLU A 257 -5.77 12.23 -14.64
N GLU A 258 -5.31 12.84 -15.74
CA GLU A 258 -5.89 12.71 -17.07
C GLU A 258 -5.85 11.25 -17.57
N ARG A 259 -4.83 10.47 -17.19
CA ARG A 259 -4.74 9.06 -17.60
C ARG A 259 -5.78 8.20 -16.90
N THR A 260 -5.98 8.39 -15.59
CA THR A 260 -7.05 7.73 -14.83
C THR A 260 -8.42 8.12 -15.40
N GLU A 261 -8.66 9.40 -15.68
CA GLU A 261 -9.91 9.86 -16.30
C GLU A 261 -10.14 9.23 -17.68
N ALA A 262 -9.11 9.19 -18.53
CA ALA A 262 -9.20 8.60 -19.86
C ALA A 262 -9.51 7.10 -19.81
N VAL A 263 -8.83 6.35 -18.94
CA VAL A 263 -9.09 4.92 -18.72
C VAL A 263 -10.51 4.72 -18.20
N ALA A 264 -10.94 5.49 -17.20
CA ALA A 264 -12.29 5.43 -16.65
C ALA A 264 -13.36 5.68 -17.72
N LYS A 265 -13.22 6.72 -18.55
CA LYS A 265 -14.18 7.02 -19.63
C LYS A 265 -14.20 5.97 -20.74
N ARG A 266 -13.03 5.41 -21.08
CA ARG A 266 -12.88 4.49 -22.20
C ARG A 266 -13.36 3.08 -21.88
N PHE A 267 -13.06 2.58 -20.68
CA PHE A 267 -13.23 1.17 -20.33
C PHE A 267 -14.32 0.93 -19.27
N PHE A 268 -14.76 1.97 -18.55
CA PHE A 268 -15.70 1.83 -17.44
C PHE A 268 -16.99 2.64 -17.67
N ASN A 269 -18.14 2.01 -17.40
CA ASN A 269 -19.46 2.57 -17.72
C ASN A 269 -20.09 3.33 -16.54
N PHE A 270 -19.34 4.28 -15.97
CA PHE A 270 -19.83 5.18 -14.93
C PHE A 270 -20.94 6.10 -15.43
N LYS A 271 -21.78 6.64 -14.53
CA LYS A 271 -22.80 7.64 -14.89
C LYS A 271 -22.15 8.88 -15.50
N SER A 272 -21.08 9.35 -14.88
CA SER A 272 -20.21 10.41 -15.37
C SER A 272 -18.81 10.26 -14.77
N VAL A 273 -17.81 10.76 -15.48
CA VAL A 273 -16.42 10.86 -15.01
C VAL A 273 -15.96 12.29 -15.23
N LYS A 274 -15.43 12.92 -14.18
CA LYS A 274 -14.94 14.31 -14.22
C LYS A 274 -13.61 14.43 -13.50
N SER A 275 -12.62 15.03 -14.16
CA SER A 275 -11.44 15.55 -13.48
C SER A 275 -11.71 16.93 -12.88
N VAL A 276 -11.26 17.15 -11.65
CA VAL A 276 -11.39 18.42 -10.93
C VAL A 276 -10.06 18.85 -10.33
N LYS A 277 -9.99 20.10 -9.89
CA LYS A 277 -8.87 20.61 -9.11
C LYS A 277 -9.22 20.40 -7.63
N SER A 278 -8.34 19.79 -6.84
CA SER A 278 -8.50 19.62 -5.39
C SER A 278 -8.89 20.91 -4.66
N LYS A 279 -8.38 22.08 -5.06
CA LYS A 279 -8.80 23.38 -4.51
C LYS A 279 -10.32 23.66 -4.60
N ASP A 280 -10.98 23.10 -5.61
CA ASP A 280 -12.39 23.35 -5.93
C ASP A 280 -13.29 22.18 -5.49
N CYS A 281 -12.72 21.10 -4.89
CA CYS A 281 -13.48 19.90 -4.52
C CYS A 281 -13.00 19.29 -3.20
N SER A 282 -13.76 19.54 -2.13
CA SER A 282 -13.46 19.00 -0.79
C SER A 282 -13.46 17.48 -0.74
N GLY A 283 -14.35 16.80 -1.49
CA GLY A 283 -14.42 15.35 -1.48
C GLY A 283 -13.16 14.67 -2.02
N VAL A 284 -12.50 15.30 -2.99
CA VAL A 284 -11.19 14.85 -3.48
C VAL A 284 -10.12 15.03 -2.40
N ARG A 285 -10.12 16.14 -1.65
CA ARG A 285 -9.20 16.33 -0.52
C ARG A 285 -9.39 15.29 0.59
N ILE A 286 -10.62 14.80 0.81
CA ILE A 286 -10.85 13.66 1.72
C ILE A 286 -10.09 12.43 1.22
N ALA A 287 -10.21 12.10 -0.07
CA ALA A 287 -9.51 10.97 -0.67
C ALA A 287 -7.99 11.15 -0.61
N ASP A 288 -7.47 12.35 -0.88
CA ASP A 288 -6.04 12.70 -0.75
C ASP A 288 -5.50 12.48 0.66
N ILE A 289 -6.21 12.99 1.68
CA ILE A 289 -5.80 12.82 3.09
C ILE A 289 -5.78 11.34 3.45
N PHE A 290 -6.77 10.57 3.00
CA PHE A 290 -6.87 9.16 3.34
C PHE A 290 -5.81 8.30 2.61
N SER A 291 -5.57 8.54 1.32
CA SER A 291 -4.53 7.83 0.55
C SER A 291 -3.13 8.15 1.09
N ASN A 292 -2.85 9.42 1.43
CA ASN A 292 -1.57 9.81 2.02
C ASN A 292 -1.39 9.30 3.44
N PHE A 293 -2.45 9.26 4.26
CA PHE A 293 -2.37 8.70 5.61
C PHE A 293 -1.93 7.24 5.53
N VAL A 294 -2.64 6.40 4.77
CA VAL A 294 -2.31 4.98 4.61
C VAL A 294 -0.94 4.82 3.96
N GLY A 295 -0.68 5.56 2.88
CA GLY A 295 0.59 5.47 2.16
C GLY A 295 1.78 5.79 3.05
N ARG A 296 1.77 6.91 3.77
CA ARG A 296 2.89 7.31 4.64
C ARG A 296 3.09 6.36 5.81
N PHE A 297 2.01 5.78 6.33
CA PHE A 297 2.09 4.76 7.37
C PHE A 297 2.78 3.49 6.85
N VAL A 298 2.34 2.98 5.69
CA VAL A 298 2.95 1.80 5.07
C VAL A 298 4.39 2.09 4.65
N LYS A 299 4.71 3.30 4.21
CA LYS A 299 6.08 3.70 3.89
C LYS A 299 6.99 3.69 5.13
N ALA A 300 6.50 4.17 6.27
CA ALA A 300 7.27 4.09 7.52
C ALA A 300 7.54 2.64 7.95
N ILE A 301 6.57 1.74 7.73
CA ILE A 301 6.77 0.29 7.91
C ILE A 301 7.83 -0.23 6.92
N GLU A 302 7.69 0.08 5.63
CA GLU A 302 8.64 -0.30 4.59
C GLU A 302 10.07 0.12 4.94
N ASP A 303 10.28 1.34 5.46
CA ASP A 303 11.59 1.85 5.87
C ASP A 303 12.23 1.04 7.03
N GLU A 304 11.43 0.40 7.88
CA GLU A 304 11.93 -0.49 8.95
C GLU A 304 12.38 -1.86 8.40
N TYR A 305 11.76 -2.33 7.31
CA TYR A 305 12.03 -3.65 6.73
C TYR A 305 13.03 -3.63 5.56
N LEU A 306 13.14 -2.52 4.82
CA LEU A 306 13.91 -2.44 3.58
C LEU A 306 15.41 -2.64 3.80
N GLU A 307 15.94 -3.73 3.23
CA GLU A 307 17.37 -4.05 3.22
C GLU A 307 18.02 -3.49 1.95
N ASP A 308 19.22 -2.93 2.11
CA ASP A 308 20.08 -2.57 0.99
C ASP A 308 21.02 -3.75 0.76
N TRP A 309 20.71 -4.59 -0.23
CA TRP A 309 21.47 -5.81 -0.50
C TRP A 309 22.89 -5.53 -1.00
N ASP A 310 23.12 -4.36 -1.60
CA ASP A 310 24.43 -3.91 -2.04
C ASP A 310 25.31 -3.43 -0.87
N ASN A 311 24.71 -3.12 0.28
CA ASN A 311 25.44 -2.80 1.50
C ASN A 311 26.06 -4.06 2.15
N PRO A 312 27.39 -4.15 2.29
CA PRO A 312 28.06 -5.30 2.92
C PRO A 312 27.60 -5.59 4.36
N ASP A 313 27.18 -4.56 5.11
CA ASP A 313 26.71 -4.70 6.49
C ASP A 313 25.38 -5.44 6.58
N THR A 314 24.57 -5.42 5.52
CA THR A 314 23.30 -6.16 5.44
C THR A 314 23.56 -7.66 5.60
N LYS A 315 24.56 -8.19 4.88
CA LYS A 315 24.92 -9.61 4.93
C LYS A 315 25.42 -10.03 6.32
N ALA A 316 26.14 -9.14 7.01
CA ALA A 316 26.62 -9.39 8.38
C ALA A 316 25.49 -9.51 9.41
N LYS A 317 24.32 -8.90 9.15
CA LYS A 317 23.17 -8.86 10.07
C LYS A 317 22.08 -9.88 9.75
N LEU A 318 22.33 -10.82 8.83
CA LEU A 318 21.33 -11.83 8.44
C LEU A 318 20.86 -12.71 9.60
N ALA A 319 21.65 -12.88 10.66
CA ALA A 319 21.21 -13.60 11.85
C ALA A 319 20.23 -12.79 12.73
N GLU A 320 20.24 -11.47 12.64
CA GLU A 320 19.38 -10.57 13.41
C GLU A 320 17.95 -10.56 12.86
N ARG A 321 16.97 -10.36 13.74
CA ARG A 321 15.57 -10.23 13.32
C ARG A 321 15.29 -8.77 13.02
N ARG A 322 14.93 -8.48 11.78
CA ARG A 322 14.41 -7.18 11.38
C ARG A 322 12.88 -7.19 11.51
N ILE A 323 12.42 -6.62 12.61
CA ILE A 323 11.02 -6.43 12.98
C ILE A 323 10.87 -4.98 13.45
N LEU A 324 9.64 -4.47 13.53
CA LEU A 324 9.40 -3.10 14.01
C LEU A 324 10.15 -2.84 15.32
N ASN A 325 10.83 -1.70 15.43
CA ASN A 325 11.52 -1.33 16.66
C ASN A 325 10.53 -1.05 17.83
N THR A 326 11.04 -0.95 19.05
CA THR A 326 10.22 -0.76 20.27
C THR A 326 9.47 0.57 20.31
N GLU A 327 9.94 1.61 19.61
CA GLU A 327 9.28 2.92 19.59
C GLU A 327 7.90 2.86 18.95
N TRP A 328 7.62 1.89 18.07
CA TRP A 328 6.26 1.67 17.52
C TRP A 328 5.21 1.35 18.60
N PHE A 329 5.65 0.90 19.77
CA PHE A 329 4.82 0.49 20.90
C PHE A 329 4.99 1.41 22.12
N ASN A 330 5.70 2.52 21.97
CA ASN A 330 5.81 3.53 23.02
C ASN A 330 4.67 4.54 22.87
N LEU A 331 3.51 4.22 23.42
CA LEU A 331 2.27 5.00 23.24
C LEU A 331 1.84 5.73 24.52
N THR A 332 1.30 6.94 24.35
CA THR A 332 0.39 7.53 25.33
C THR A 332 -1.02 6.94 25.20
N ASN A 333 -1.88 7.18 26.19
CA ASN A 333 -3.28 6.76 26.15
C ASN A 333 -4.00 7.30 24.89
N GLU A 334 -3.79 8.58 24.56
CA GLU A 334 -4.43 9.22 23.42
C GLU A 334 -3.94 8.66 22.07
N GLN A 335 -2.67 8.24 21.99
CA GLN A 335 -2.11 7.58 20.81
C GLN A 335 -2.66 6.16 20.65
N PHE A 336 -2.81 5.42 21.75
CA PHE A 336 -3.48 4.11 21.77
C PHE A 336 -4.94 4.23 21.33
N ASP A 337 -5.68 5.20 21.88
CA ASP A 337 -7.08 5.47 21.51
C ASP A 337 -7.22 5.80 20.02
N LEU A 338 -6.28 6.58 19.46
CA LEU A 338 -6.26 6.84 18.02
C LEU A 338 -6.01 5.55 17.21
N TYR A 339 -5.08 4.68 17.62
CA TYR A 339 -4.88 3.38 16.97
C TYR A 339 -6.17 2.55 16.95
N VAL A 340 -6.85 2.43 18.09
CA VAL A 340 -8.13 1.71 18.21
C VAL A 340 -9.19 2.34 17.30
N LYS A 341 -9.30 3.67 17.29
CA LYS A 341 -10.22 4.42 16.42
C LYS A 341 -9.98 4.12 14.93
N ILE A 342 -8.73 4.19 14.48
CA ILE A 342 -8.36 3.87 13.09
C ILE A 342 -8.65 2.40 12.79
N ALA A 343 -8.29 1.49 13.71
CA ALA A 343 -8.48 0.07 13.52
C ALA A 343 -9.94 -0.31 13.34
N ASN A 344 -10.85 0.28 14.13
CA ASN A 344 -12.29 0.07 13.99
C ASN A 344 -12.83 0.46 12.60
N VAL A 345 -12.31 1.53 11.98
CA VAL A 345 -12.70 1.94 10.62
C VAL A 345 -12.47 0.81 9.61
N PHE A 346 -11.37 0.07 9.72
CA PHE A 346 -11.07 -1.08 8.87
C PHE A 346 -11.79 -2.36 9.35
N TYR A 347 -11.80 -2.62 10.65
CA TYR A 347 -12.33 -3.83 11.26
C TYR A 347 -13.84 -3.97 11.03
N ASP A 348 -14.59 -2.87 11.14
CA ASP A 348 -16.04 -2.84 10.87
C ASP A 348 -16.37 -3.17 9.40
N ARG A 349 -15.37 -3.10 8.52
CA ARG A 349 -15.49 -3.36 7.09
C ARG A 349 -14.74 -4.62 6.64
N LYS A 350 -14.17 -5.40 7.56
CA LYS A 350 -13.36 -6.61 7.26
C LYS A 350 -14.10 -7.67 6.44
N ASP A 351 -15.44 -7.67 6.51
CA ASP A 351 -16.31 -8.61 5.80
C ASP A 351 -16.75 -8.09 4.41
N ILE A 352 -16.26 -6.90 4.00
CA ILE A 352 -16.43 -6.35 2.67
C ILE A 352 -15.09 -6.53 1.94
N PHE A 353 -14.99 -7.58 1.13
CA PHE A 353 -13.74 -8.05 0.55
C PHE A 353 -13.02 -6.93 -0.24
N TRP A 354 -13.76 -6.18 -1.06
CA TRP A 354 -13.19 -5.16 -1.93
C TRP A 354 -13.03 -3.79 -1.26
N THR A 355 -13.21 -3.67 0.05
CA THR A 355 -12.83 -2.44 0.78
C THR A 355 -11.33 -2.16 0.64
N VAL A 356 -10.52 -3.22 0.56
CA VAL A 356 -9.10 -3.13 0.24
C VAL A 356 -8.81 -4.06 -0.93
N GLN A 357 -8.13 -3.53 -1.94
CA GLN A 357 -7.52 -4.31 -3.02
C GLN A 357 -6.01 -4.16 -2.92
N THR A 358 -5.30 -5.27 -3.04
CA THR A 358 -3.84 -5.26 -3.18
C THR A 358 -3.43 -5.84 -4.54
N GLY A 359 -2.21 -5.54 -4.97
CA GLY A 359 -1.48 -6.40 -5.90
C GLY A 359 -1.21 -7.78 -5.30
N LEU A 360 -0.47 -8.61 -6.03
CA LEU A 360 -0.01 -9.89 -5.49
C LEU A 360 0.87 -9.62 -4.27
N TYR A 361 1.88 -8.74 -4.38
CA TYR A 361 2.78 -8.45 -3.28
C TYR A 361 2.21 -7.39 -2.35
N TRP A 362 1.65 -7.84 -1.22
CA TRP A 362 0.97 -6.99 -0.23
C TRP A 362 1.71 -6.85 1.12
N GLY A 363 2.91 -7.42 1.26
CA GLY A 363 3.59 -7.65 2.55
C GLY A 363 3.52 -6.48 3.55
N HIS A 364 4.08 -5.31 3.20
CA HIS A 364 4.13 -4.15 4.11
C HIS A 364 2.74 -3.57 4.43
N PHE A 365 1.81 -3.61 3.47
CA PHE A 365 0.42 -3.23 3.74
C PHE A 365 -0.26 -4.23 4.69
N GLY A 366 0.08 -5.51 4.58
CA GLY A 366 -0.34 -6.55 5.52
C GLY A 366 0.11 -6.31 6.95
N VAL A 367 1.36 -5.86 7.12
CA VAL A 367 1.91 -5.44 8.42
C VAL A 367 1.12 -4.25 8.96
N PHE A 368 0.80 -3.25 8.13
CA PHE A 368 -0.04 -2.11 8.54
C PHE A 368 -1.40 -2.54 9.09
N ILE A 369 -2.15 -3.36 8.35
CA ILE A 369 -3.46 -3.85 8.81
C ILE A 369 -3.32 -4.72 10.07
N SER A 370 -2.28 -5.54 10.15
CA SER A 370 -2.01 -6.35 11.34
C SER A 370 -1.69 -5.49 12.55
N LEU A 371 -0.96 -4.39 12.38
CA LEU A 371 -0.66 -3.45 13.47
C LEU A 371 -1.93 -2.80 14.00
N LEU A 372 -2.83 -2.36 13.11
CA LEU A 372 -4.13 -1.83 13.53
C LEU A 372 -4.91 -2.87 14.34
N TYR A 373 -5.01 -4.11 13.87
CA TYR A 373 -5.80 -5.13 14.54
C TYR A 373 -5.15 -5.66 15.82
N TYR A 374 -3.82 -5.53 15.96
CA TYR A 374 -3.13 -5.86 17.19
C TYR A 374 -3.59 -4.97 18.34
N PHE A 375 -3.79 -3.67 18.12
CA PHE A 375 -4.29 -2.79 19.18
C PHE A 375 -5.76 -3.08 19.57
N LEU A 376 -6.52 -3.76 18.73
CA LEU A 376 -7.87 -4.24 19.07
C LEU A 376 -7.88 -5.50 19.95
N THR A 377 -6.71 -6.10 20.24
CA THR A 377 -6.64 -7.26 21.14
C THR A 377 -6.64 -6.89 22.63
N TYR A 378 -6.62 -5.58 22.93
CA TYR A 378 -6.62 -5.05 24.28
C TYR A 378 -7.94 -4.34 24.54
N ASP A 379 -8.50 -4.50 25.74
CA ASP A 379 -9.74 -3.87 26.15
C ASP A 379 -9.57 -2.36 26.40
N ASN A 380 -8.39 -1.95 26.89
CA ASN A 380 -8.06 -0.56 27.22
C ASN A 380 -6.54 -0.35 27.37
N PHE A 381 -6.14 0.90 27.57
CA PHE A 381 -4.74 1.26 27.71
C PHE A 381 -4.06 0.72 28.99
N ASP A 382 -4.79 0.55 30.10
CA ASP A 382 -4.21 -0.03 31.33
C ASP A 382 -3.80 -1.50 31.10
N GLU A 383 -4.61 -2.25 30.35
CA GLU A 383 -4.25 -3.62 29.94
C GLU A 383 -3.05 -3.61 28.99
N TYR A 384 -3.05 -2.72 28.01
CA TYR A 384 -1.91 -2.54 27.11
C TYR A 384 -0.61 -2.29 27.88
N GLN A 385 -0.62 -1.37 28.85
CA GLN A 385 0.53 -1.03 29.68
C GLN A 385 1.00 -2.14 30.63
N SER A 386 0.26 -3.24 30.75
CA SER A 386 0.70 -4.40 31.55
C SER A 386 1.87 -5.16 30.93
N TYR A 387 2.22 -4.87 29.67
CA TYR A 387 3.34 -5.44 28.95
C TYR A 387 4.43 -4.40 28.66
N SER A 388 5.69 -4.85 28.57
CA SER A 388 6.79 -3.98 28.12
C SER A 388 6.75 -3.73 26.61
N TYR A 389 7.45 -2.70 26.15
CA TYR A 389 7.58 -2.42 24.71
C TYR A 389 8.26 -3.56 23.94
N GLU A 390 9.20 -4.27 24.57
CA GLU A 390 9.80 -5.48 24.00
C GLU A 390 8.78 -6.62 23.90
N GLU A 391 7.94 -6.82 24.90
CA GLU A 391 6.88 -7.83 24.85
C GLU A 391 5.89 -7.52 23.73
N HIS A 392 5.46 -6.26 23.59
CA HIS A 392 4.61 -5.85 22.48
C HIS A 392 5.26 -6.10 21.13
N ARG A 393 6.55 -5.77 20.98
CA ARG A 393 7.30 -6.01 19.74
C ARG A 393 7.28 -7.48 19.34
N GLU A 394 7.55 -8.38 20.28
CA GLU A 394 7.58 -9.82 20.01
C GLU A 394 6.18 -10.41 19.76
N GLN A 395 5.20 -10.01 20.57
CA GLN A 395 3.81 -10.43 20.41
C GLN A 395 3.21 -9.93 19.10
N PHE A 396 3.46 -8.68 18.72
CA PHE A 396 3.04 -8.13 17.43
C PHE A 396 3.65 -8.91 16.27
N ASN A 397 4.96 -9.20 16.32
CA ASN A 397 5.60 -9.98 15.27
C ASN A 397 4.96 -11.38 15.13
N LEU A 398 4.68 -12.05 16.25
CA LEU A 398 3.96 -13.34 16.24
C LEU A 398 2.55 -13.20 15.66
N PHE A 399 1.81 -12.16 16.07
CA PHE A 399 0.46 -11.86 15.58
C PHE A 399 0.46 -11.61 14.07
N CYS A 400 1.44 -10.86 13.56
CA CYS A 400 1.60 -10.60 12.13
C CYS A 400 1.84 -11.90 11.34
N LEU A 401 2.71 -12.79 11.82
CA LEU A 401 2.97 -14.08 11.17
C LEU A 401 1.73 -14.97 11.12
N GLN A 402 0.98 -15.07 12.22
CA GLN A 402 -0.26 -15.84 12.27
C GLN A 402 -1.31 -15.31 11.29
N ARG A 403 -1.39 -13.98 11.14
CA ARG A 403 -2.30 -13.35 10.18
C ARG A 403 -1.87 -13.58 8.74
N GLU A 404 -0.57 -13.52 8.45
CA GLU A 404 -0.05 -13.81 7.11
C GLU A 404 -0.38 -15.25 6.70
N GLU A 405 -0.21 -16.23 7.61
CA GLU A 405 -0.61 -17.62 7.38
C GLU A 405 -2.12 -17.77 7.11
N GLN A 406 -2.98 -17.06 7.85
CA GLN A 406 -4.42 -17.07 7.62
C GLN A 406 -4.81 -16.43 6.28
N MET A 407 -4.11 -15.39 5.84
CA MET A 407 -4.36 -14.73 4.56
C MET A 407 -3.95 -15.60 3.38
N HIS A 408 -2.88 -16.38 3.49
CA HIS A 408 -2.45 -17.33 2.45
C HIS A 408 -3.33 -18.57 2.32
N GLN A 409 -4.16 -18.88 3.33
CA GLN A 409 -5.10 -20.01 3.29
C GLN A 409 -6.47 -19.65 2.69
N ARG A 410 -6.74 -18.37 2.43
CA ARG A 410 -7.97 -17.87 1.81
C ARG A 410 -7.75 -17.68 0.32
#